data_AF-A0A0K1SKL3-F1
#
_entry.id   AF-A0A0K1SKL3-F1
#
_cell.length_a   1.000
_cell.length_b   1.000
_cell.length_c   1.000
_cell.angle_alpha   90.00
_cell.angle_beta   90.00
_cell.angle_gamma   90.00
#
_symmetry.space_group_name_H-M   'P 1'
#
loop_
_entity.id
_entity.type
_entity.pdbx_description
1 polymer ?
#
loop_
_entity_poly.entity_id
_entity_poly.type
_entity_poly.pdbx_seq_one_letter_code
_entity_poly.pdbx_strand_id
1 'polypeptide(L)'
;MELVSYLSRNMTDPLPNAVSIINRFNISVRSLPKIRSSPMGETTEVVHFALRIAEEVKLRTLDLLHVSYAVLLGASELVTADREFLRAKAFLSRQGVEVNLLE
;
A
#
# COMPACT_ATOMS: atom_id res chain seq x y z
N MET A 1 -18.22 4.32 13.20
CA MET A 1 -17.01 3.91 13.95
C MET A 1 -16.13 3.19 12.96
N GLU A 2 -15.05 3.83 12.49
CA GLU A 2 -14.20 3.27 11.44
C GLU A 2 -13.51 1.99 11.92
N LEU A 3 -13.55 0.94 11.08
CA LEU A 3 -12.98 -0.38 11.36
C LEU A 3 -11.53 -0.28 11.87
N VAL A 4 -10.76 0.66 11.33
CA VAL A 4 -9.36 0.93 11.70
C VAL A 4 -9.23 1.38 13.16
N SER A 5 -10.14 2.24 13.65
CA SER A 5 -10.15 2.73 15.03
C SER A 5 -10.56 1.64 16.03
N TYR A 6 -11.41 0.71 15.60
CA TYR A 6 -11.81 -0.44 16.42
C TYR A 6 -10.69 -1.48 16.52
N LEU A 7 -10.00 -1.77 15.42
CA LEU A 7 -8.93 -2.76 15.36
C LEU A 7 -7.68 -2.29 16.14
N SER A 8 -7.31 -1.01 16.07
CA SER A 8 -6.14 -0.49 16.80
C SER A 8 -6.31 -0.49 18.32
N ARG A 9 -7.56 -0.40 18.82
CA ARG A 9 -7.86 -0.33 20.25
C ARG A 9 -8.08 -1.69 20.90
N ASN A 10 -8.42 -2.73 20.13
CA ASN A 10 -8.90 -4.01 20.66
C ASN A 10 -8.03 -5.22 20.28
N MET A 11 -6.88 -5.03 19.62
CA MET A 11 -6.05 -6.12 19.14
C MET A 11 -4.76 -6.26 19.93
N THR A 12 -4.68 -7.32 20.74
CA THR A 12 -3.48 -7.76 21.45
C THR A 12 -2.50 -8.54 20.56
N ASP A 13 -2.99 -9.19 19.49
CA ASP A 13 -2.19 -9.75 18.40
C ASP A 13 -2.85 -9.43 17.04
N PRO A 14 -2.15 -8.76 16.11
CA PRO A 14 -2.72 -8.35 14.85
C PRO A 14 -3.01 -9.48 13.86
N LEU A 15 -2.27 -10.58 13.94
CA LEU A 15 -2.25 -11.61 12.91
C LEU A 15 -3.52 -12.47 12.88
N PRO A 16 -4.04 -13.01 14.00
CA PRO A 16 -5.25 -13.84 13.98
C PRO A 16 -6.48 -13.10 13.44
N ASN A 17 -6.59 -11.81 13.74
CA ASN A 17 -7.69 -10.98 13.26
C ASN A 17 -7.56 -10.64 11.77
N ALA A 18 -6.34 -10.36 11.29
CA ALA A 18 -6.12 -10.19 9.86
C ALA A 18 -6.51 -11.45 9.08
N VAL A 19 -6.11 -12.63 9.57
CA VAL A 19 -6.49 -13.94 8.98
C VAL A 19 -8.01 -14.13 9.03
N SER A 20 -8.67 -13.79 10.14
CA SER A 20 -10.12 -13.85 10.28
C SER A 20 -10.85 -12.97 9.26
N ILE A 21 -10.40 -11.72 9.07
CA ILE A 21 -10.96 -10.79 8.08
C ILE A 21 -10.76 -11.33 6.67
N ILE A 22 -9.55 -11.78 6.34
CA ILE A 22 -9.23 -12.38 5.03
C ILE A 22 -10.18 -13.53 4.71
N ASN A 23 -10.36 -14.45 5.66
CA ASN A 23 -11.24 -15.60 5.49
C ASN A 23 -12.72 -15.20 5.41
N ARG A 24 -13.18 -14.31 6.31
CA ARG A 24 -14.57 -13.88 6.40
C ARG A 24 -15.05 -13.17 5.14
N PHE A 25 -14.20 -12.35 4.54
CA PHE A 25 -14.55 -11.57 3.35
C PHE A 25 -14.00 -12.18 2.05
N ASN A 26 -13.46 -13.41 2.12
CA ASN A 26 -12.88 -14.12 0.98
C ASN A 26 -11.86 -13.25 0.20
N ILE A 27 -10.99 -12.57 0.95
CA ILE A 27 -10.01 -11.64 0.38
C ILE A 27 -8.92 -12.45 -0.31
N SER A 28 -8.68 -12.16 -1.59
CA SER A 28 -7.57 -12.76 -2.34
C SER A 28 -6.25 -12.15 -1.88
N VAL A 29 -5.36 -12.99 -1.34
CA VAL A 29 -4.00 -12.59 -0.97
C VAL A 29 -3.07 -12.93 -2.13
N ARG A 30 -2.37 -11.93 -2.66
CA ARG A 30 -1.34 -12.09 -3.69
C ARG A 30 0.04 -11.86 -3.07
N SER A 31 1.00 -12.70 -3.44
CA SER A 31 2.39 -12.53 -3.04
C SER A 31 3.18 -11.79 -4.11
N LEU A 32 4.11 -10.93 -3.68
CA LEU A 32 5.10 -10.26 -4.52
C LEU A 32 6.51 -10.74 -4.11
N PRO A 33 6.93 -11.96 -4.48
CA PRO A 33 8.12 -12.60 -3.92
C PRO A 33 9.45 -12.12 -4.55
N LYS A 34 9.45 -11.07 -5.38
CA LYS A 34 10.65 -10.67 -6.13
C LYS A 34 11.60 -9.86 -5.24
N ILE A 35 12.81 -10.36 -5.09
CA ILE A 35 13.96 -9.63 -4.55
C ILE A 35 14.72 -9.01 -5.72
N ARG A 36 15.18 -7.76 -5.55
CA ARG A 36 15.95 -7.01 -6.53
C ARG A 36 17.22 -6.46 -5.88
N SER A 37 18.34 -6.63 -6.57
CA SER A 37 19.61 -6.01 -6.19
C SER A 37 19.56 -4.50 -6.42
N SER A 38 20.09 -3.74 -5.46
CA SER A 38 20.24 -2.29 -5.52
C SER A 38 21.63 -1.88 -4.99
N PRO A 39 22.06 -0.62 -5.19
CA PRO A 39 23.29 -0.12 -4.56
C PRO A 39 23.31 -0.23 -3.02
N MET A 40 22.15 -0.39 -2.38
CA MET A 40 22.00 -0.56 -0.93
C MET A 40 21.90 -2.04 -0.50
N GLY A 41 22.14 -2.98 -1.42
CA GLY A 41 21.98 -4.41 -1.19
C GLY A 41 20.69 -4.98 -1.80
N GLU A 42 20.33 -6.19 -1.37
CA GLU A 42 19.11 -6.87 -1.80
C GLU A 42 17.88 -6.26 -1.12
N THR A 43 16.90 -5.87 -1.93
CA THR A 43 15.65 -5.25 -1.47
C THR A 43 14.46 -5.95 -2.09
N THR A 44 13.30 -5.92 -1.44
CA THR A 44 12.08 -6.41 -2.08
C THR A 44 11.72 -5.51 -3.27
N GLU A 45 11.00 -6.06 -4.25
CA GLU A 45 10.55 -5.31 -5.43
C GLU A 45 9.74 -4.06 -5.04
N VAL A 46 8.99 -4.14 -3.94
CA VAL A 46 8.23 -3.02 -3.37
C VAL A 46 9.15 -1.91 -2.90
N VAL A 47 10.17 -2.22 -2.11
CA VAL A 47 11.14 -1.23 -1.61
C VAL A 47 11.92 -0.62 -2.76
N HIS A 48 12.38 -1.46 -3.70
CA HIS A 48 13.08 -1.01 -4.89
C HIS A 48 12.24 -0.03 -5.72
N PHE A 49 10.96 -0.34 -5.93
CA PHE A 49 10.04 0.53 -6.63
C PHE A 49 9.81 1.84 -5.88
N ALA A 50 9.60 1.78 -4.55
CA ALA A 50 9.39 2.94 -3.69
C ALA A 50 10.55 3.94 -3.77
N LEU A 51 11.79 3.44 -3.72
CA LEU A 51 12.99 4.27 -3.85
C LEU A 51 13.05 4.97 -5.21
N ARG A 52 12.69 4.26 -6.28
CA ARG A 52 12.69 4.81 -7.64
C ARG A 52 11.68 5.94 -7.83
N ILE A 53 10.52 5.86 -7.18
CA ILE A 53 9.44 6.86 -7.34
C ILE A 53 9.51 7.99 -6.31
N ALA A 54 10.41 7.89 -5.32
CA ALA A 54 10.46 8.80 -4.18
C ALA A 54 10.67 10.26 -4.59
N GLU A 55 11.56 10.52 -5.55
CA GLU A 55 11.87 11.89 -6.01
C GLU A 55 10.68 12.54 -6.74
N GLU A 56 9.88 11.74 -7.43
CA GLU A 56 8.73 12.21 -8.19
C GLU A 56 7.53 12.45 -7.27
N VAL A 57 7.17 11.46 -6.45
CA VAL A 57 5.94 11.46 -5.66
C VAL A 57 6.11 12.26 -4.35
N LYS A 58 7.33 12.29 -3.81
CA LYS A 58 7.74 13.07 -2.62
C LYS A 58 6.90 12.82 -1.36
N LEU A 59 6.40 11.60 -1.20
CA LEU A 59 5.70 11.15 0.01
C LEU A 59 6.65 10.58 1.07
N ARG A 60 6.14 10.36 2.28
CA ARG A 60 6.91 9.70 3.35
C ARG A 60 7.13 8.24 3.00
N THR A 61 8.14 7.63 3.63
CA THR A 61 8.58 6.25 3.33
C THR A 61 7.43 5.24 3.35
N LEU A 62 6.57 5.28 4.37
CA LEU A 62 5.46 4.35 4.48
C LEU A 62 4.42 4.55 3.37
N ASP A 63 4.10 5.80 3.02
CA ASP A 63 3.13 6.10 1.97
C ASP A 63 3.67 5.72 0.59
N LEU A 64 4.97 5.88 0.35
CA LEU A 64 5.62 5.39 -0.87
C LEU A 64 5.52 3.87 -1.02
N LEU A 65 5.58 3.12 0.08
CA LEU A 65 5.36 1.67 0.04
C LEU A 65 3.91 1.34 -0.34
N HIS A 66 2.93 2.07 0.18
CA HIS A 66 1.52 1.88 -0.20
C HIS A 66 1.28 2.18 -1.69
N VAL A 67 1.84 3.27 -2.20
CA VAL A 67 1.82 3.60 -3.64
C VAL A 67 2.46 2.48 -4.46
N SER A 68 3.60 1.96 -4.00
CA SER A 68 4.30 0.86 -4.67
C SER A 68 3.46 -0.42 -4.72
N TYR A 69 2.79 -0.77 -3.62
CA TYR A 69 1.88 -1.91 -3.58
C TYR A 69 0.71 -1.75 -4.55
N ALA A 70 0.06 -0.58 -4.58
CA ALA A 70 -1.07 -0.33 -5.47
C ALA A 70 -0.69 -0.59 -6.94
N VAL A 71 0.48 -0.12 -7.35
CA VAL A 71 0.99 -0.34 -8.72
C VAL A 71 1.39 -1.80 -8.95
N LEU A 72 2.21 -2.39 -8.08
CA LEU A 72 2.76 -3.72 -8.28
C LEU A 72 1.71 -4.83 -8.20
N LEU A 73 0.65 -4.63 -7.43
CA LEU A 73 -0.48 -5.55 -7.35
C LEU A 73 -1.48 -5.37 -8.51
N GLY A 74 -1.33 -4.31 -9.31
CA GLY A 74 -2.24 -3.95 -10.38
C GLY A 74 -3.62 -3.55 -9.87
N ALA A 75 -3.66 -2.78 -8.77
CA ALA A 75 -4.92 -2.25 -8.25
C ALA A 75 -5.54 -1.26 -9.25
N SER A 76 -6.85 -1.27 -9.41
CA SER A 76 -7.57 -0.25 -10.18
C SER A 76 -7.72 1.05 -9.39
N GLU A 77 -7.80 0.96 -8.07
CA GLU A 77 -8.07 2.09 -7.18
C GLU A 77 -7.25 2.00 -5.88
N LEU A 78 -6.87 3.17 -5.37
CA LEU A 78 -6.31 3.38 -4.04
C LEU A 78 -7.28 4.26 -3.24
N VAL A 79 -7.99 3.65 -2.30
CA VAL A 79 -8.94 4.31 -1.42
C VAL A 79 -8.28 4.64 -0.09
N THR A 80 -8.30 5.91 0.33
CA THR A 80 -7.63 6.36 1.57
C THR A 80 -8.35 7.54 2.21
N ALA A 81 -8.27 7.69 3.54
CA ALA A 81 -8.71 8.91 4.22
C ALA A 81 -7.62 10.00 4.25
N ASP A 82 -6.39 9.66 3.85
CA ASP A 82 -5.25 10.56 3.93
C ASP A 82 -5.09 11.40 2.65
N ARG A 83 -5.26 12.71 2.80
CA ARG A 83 -5.14 13.69 1.71
C ARG A 83 -3.71 13.82 1.18
N GLU A 84 -2.67 13.38 1.91
CA GLU A 84 -1.28 13.39 1.41
C GLU A 84 -1.17 12.60 0.10
N PHE A 85 -1.95 11.52 -0.07
CA PHE A 85 -1.95 10.68 -1.28
C PHE A 85 -2.42 11.39 -2.56
N LEU A 86 -3.09 12.54 -2.45
CA LEU A 86 -3.39 13.37 -3.63
C LEU A 86 -2.12 13.80 -4.37
N ARG A 87 -0.98 13.90 -3.68
CA ARG A 87 0.33 14.19 -4.28
C ARG A 87 0.78 13.10 -5.25
N ALA A 88 0.36 11.85 -5.01
CA ALA A 88 0.65 10.71 -5.88
C ALA A 88 -0.37 10.54 -7.02
N LYS A 89 -1.48 11.30 -7.04
CA LYS A 89 -2.59 11.09 -7.98
C LYS A 89 -2.16 11.10 -9.44
N ALA A 90 -1.34 12.08 -9.84
CA ALA A 90 -0.85 12.17 -11.21
C ALA A 90 0.04 10.97 -11.60
N PHE A 91 0.91 10.53 -10.68
CA PHE A 91 1.75 9.36 -10.88
C PHE A 91 0.91 8.09 -11.01
N LEU A 92 0.02 7.85 -10.05
CA LEU A 92 -0.85 6.68 -9.96
C LEU A 92 -1.80 6.58 -11.16
N SER A 93 -2.36 7.70 -11.63
CA SER A 93 -3.22 7.74 -12.81
C SER A 93 -2.49 7.27 -14.07
N ARG A 94 -1.21 7.62 -14.24
CA ARG A 94 -0.39 7.09 -15.35
C ARG A 94 -0.08 5.60 -15.23
N GLN A 95 -0.16 5.04 -14.03
CA GLN A 95 -0.05 3.61 -13.78
C GLN A 95 -1.40 2.88 -13.87
N GLY A 96 -2.49 3.59 -14.19
CA GLY A 96 -3.84 3.01 -14.25
C GLY A 96 -4.52 2.84 -12.89
N VAL A 97 -4.04 3.54 -11.86
CA VAL A 97 -4.60 3.51 -10.50
C VAL A 97 -5.31 4.83 -10.20
N GLU A 98 -6.60 4.79 -9.90
CA GLU A 98 -7.36 5.95 -9.45
C GLU A 98 -7.18 6.17 -7.93
N VAL A 99 -7.14 7.43 -7.48
CA VAL A 99 -7.03 7.77 -6.06
C VAL A 99 -8.34 8.35 -5.57
N ASN A 100 -8.98 7.64 -4.64
CA ASN A 100 -10.28 7.98 -4.07
C ASN A 100 -10.12 8.30 -2.58
N LEU A 101 -10.69 9.43 -2.15
CA LEU A 101 -10.70 9.80 -0.75
C LEU A 101 -11.98 9.30 -0.07
N LEU A 102 -11.86 8.73 1.12
CA LEU A 102 -13.00 8.46 1.98
C LEU A 102 -13.45 9.78 2.63
N GLU A 103 -14.73 10.10 2.47
CA GLU A 103 -15.41 11.23 3.14
C GLU A 103 -15.81 10.90 4.59
#